data_AF-A0A838QVF9-F1
#
_entry.id   AF-A0A838QVF9-F1
#
_cell.length_a   1.000
_cell.length_b   1.000
_cell.length_c   1.000
_cell.angle_alpha   90.00
_cell.angle_beta   90.00
_cell.angle_gamma   90.00
#
_symmetry.space_group_name_H-M   'P 1'
#
loop_
_entity.id
_entity.type
_entity.pdbx_description
1 polymer ?
#
loop_
_entity_poly.entity_id
_entity_poly.type
_entity_poly.pdbx_seq_one_letter_code
_entity_poly.pdbx_strand_id
1 'polypeptide(L)'
;MQKHLGLKKRGFSLLELLAVVTILGIIAAIIVPRVTVSSSTAKTKVRDHHKATINAAVERYYIDNNTWPANNLSDIGANVNYFPDGLPVNPTDGTAYSLNATTHRVN
;
A
#
# COMPACT_ATOMS: atom_id res chain seq x y z
N MET A 1 -71.64 -15.25 19.52
CA MET A 1 -70.59 -15.83 18.64
C MET A 1 -69.53 -14.76 18.38
N GLN A 2 -68.38 -14.80 19.05
CA GLN A 2 -67.22 -13.97 18.69
C GLN A 2 -65.99 -14.87 18.63
N LYS A 3 -65.48 -15.08 17.41
CA LYS A 3 -64.35 -15.97 17.14
C LYS A 3 -63.08 -15.12 17.18
N HIS A 4 -62.35 -15.16 18.30
CA HIS A 4 -61.05 -14.52 18.40
C HIS A 4 -60.03 -15.27 17.53
N LEU A 5 -59.71 -14.74 16.35
CA LEU A 5 -58.57 -15.20 15.56
C LEU A 5 -57.27 -14.65 16.18
N GLY A 6 -56.71 -15.38 17.15
CA GLY A 6 -55.36 -15.12 17.62
C GLY A 6 -54.35 -15.40 16.50
N LEU A 7 -53.61 -14.39 16.05
CA LEU A 7 -52.46 -14.58 15.18
C LEU A 7 -51.43 -15.45 15.90
N LYS A 8 -51.24 -16.69 15.43
CA LYS A 8 -50.19 -17.59 15.93
C LYS A 8 -48.83 -16.89 15.78
N LYS A 9 -48.18 -16.55 16.90
CA LYS A 9 -46.78 -16.14 16.88
C LYS A 9 -45.95 -17.33 16.41
N ARG A 10 -45.36 -17.23 15.22
CA ARG A 10 -44.40 -18.20 14.70
C ARG A 10 -43.08 -17.99 15.44
N GLY A 11 -42.65 -19.01 16.20
CA GLY A 11 -41.35 -19.03 16.84
C GLY A 11 -40.23 -19.29 15.82
N PHE A 12 -39.04 -18.81 16.14
CA PHE A 12 -37.82 -19.02 15.36
C PHE A 12 -37.44 -20.50 15.35
N SER A 13 -37.16 -21.09 14.18
CA SER A 13 -36.67 -22.48 14.09
C SER A 13 -35.16 -22.53 14.37
N LEU A 14 -34.71 -23.59 15.05
CA LEU A 14 -33.29 -23.88 15.21
C LEU A 14 -32.61 -24.07 13.84
N LEU A 15 -33.33 -24.61 12.85
CA LEU A 15 -32.82 -24.78 11.49
C LEU A 15 -32.63 -23.43 10.79
N GLU A 16 -33.49 -22.44 11.05
CA GLU A 16 -33.33 -21.09 10.50
C GLU A 16 -32.08 -20.41 11.04
N LEU A 17 -31.84 -20.52 12.36
CA LEU A 17 -30.63 -19.98 12.97
C LEU A 17 -29.37 -20.69 12.45
N LEU A 18 -29.42 -22.01 12.33
CA LEU A 18 -28.31 -22.82 11.84
C LEU A 18 -27.92 -22.43 10.41
N ALA A 19 -28.89 -22.35 9.49
CA ALA A 19 -28.63 -21.97 8.11
C ALA A 19 -28.00 -20.58 8.02
N VAL A 20 -28.44 -19.61 8.83
CA VAL A 20 -27.90 -18.25 8.84
C VAL A 20 -26.43 -18.22 9.29
N VAL A 21 -26.09 -18.86 10.42
CA VAL A 21 -24.71 -18.84 10.91
C VAL A 21 -23.77 -19.62 9.98
N THR A 22 -24.25 -20.68 9.32
CA THR A 22 -23.48 -21.40 8.30
C THR A 22 -23.17 -20.50 7.10
N ILE A 23 -24.16 -19.78 6.56
CA ILE A 23 -23.96 -18.87 5.42
C ILE A 23 -23.00 -17.73 5.82
N LEU A 24 -23.17 -17.13 7.01
CA LEU A 24 -22.27 -16.08 7.52
C LEU A 24 -20.83 -16.58 7.69
N GLY A 25 -20.62 -17.81 8.16
CA GLY A 25 -19.30 -18.42 8.29
C GLY A 25 -18.58 -18.61 6.95
N ILE A 26 -19.31 -19.08 5.92
CA ILE A 26 -18.76 -19.25 4.56
C ILE A 26 -18.33 -17.89 3.97
N ILE A 27 -19.20 -16.87 4.10
CA ILE A 27 -18.91 -15.53 3.58
C ILE A 27 -17.71 -14.90 4.32
N ALA A 28 -17.66 -15.03 5.65
CA ALA A 28 -16.55 -14.51 6.46
C ALA A 28 -15.20 -15.11 6.08
N ALA A 29 -15.14 -16.43 5.80
CA ALA A 29 -13.91 -17.11 5.39
C ALA A 29 -13.34 -16.59 4.06
N ILE A 30 -14.19 -16.19 3.12
CA ILE A 30 -13.78 -15.75 1.77
C ILE A 30 -13.32 -14.27 1.76
N ILE A 31 -13.94 -13.41 2.57
CA ILE A 31 -13.73 -11.96 2.51
C ILE A 31 -12.40 -11.54 3.16
N VAL A 32 -12.01 -12.17 4.28
CA VAL A 32 -10.84 -11.76 5.08
C VAL A 32 -9.49 -11.75 4.34
N PRO A 33 -9.10 -12.76 3.53
CA PRO A 33 -7.74 -12.82 2.98
C PRO A 33 -7.46 -11.85 1.83
N ARG A 34 -8.45 -11.10 1.30
CA ARG A 34 -8.27 -10.29 0.09
C ARG A 34 -7.51 -8.97 0.28
N VAL A 35 -7.38 -8.47 1.51
CA VAL A 35 -6.90 -7.09 1.75
C VAL A 35 -5.37 -7.00 1.97
N THR A 36 -4.71 -8.09 2.37
CA THR A 36 -3.31 -8.03 2.83
C THR A 36 -2.27 -8.09 1.71
N VAL A 37 -2.56 -8.79 0.60
CA VAL A 37 -1.60 -8.99 -0.51
C VAL A 37 -1.44 -7.75 -1.40
N SER A 38 -2.50 -6.97 -1.57
CA SER A 38 -2.51 -5.79 -2.45
C SER A 38 -1.60 -4.67 -1.90
N SER A 39 -1.62 -4.44 -0.58
CA SER A 39 -0.84 -3.39 0.07
C SER A 39 0.67 -3.66 -0.01
N SER A 40 1.11 -4.90 0.26
CA SER A 40 2.52 -5.27 0.15
C SER A 40 3.06 -5.12 -1.28
N THR A 41 2.31 -5.61 -2.26
CA THR A 41 2.68 -5.48 -3.68
C THR A 41 2.73 -4.02 -4.13
N ALA A 42 1.77 -3.20 -3.68
CA ALA A 42 1.75 -1.77 -3.99
C ALA A 42 2.99 -1.05 -3.44
N LYS A 43 3.37 -1.33 -2.18
CA LYS A 43 4.58 -0.76 -1.57
C LYS A 43 5.84 -1.11 -2.36
N THR A 44 6.00 -2.37 -2.78
CA THR A 44 7.14 -2.79 -3.61
C THR A 44 7.20 -2.04 -4.94
N LYS A 45 6.05 -1.91 -5.63
CA LYS A 45 5.96 -1.16 -6.89
C LYS A 45 6.30 0.32 -6.70
N VAL A 46 5.81 0.94 -5.63
CA VAL A 46 6.12 2.34 -5.30
C VAL A 46 7.61 2.51 -4.99
N ARG A 47 8.21 1.58 -4.23
CA ARG A 47 9.65 1.57 -3.95
C ARG A 47 10.47 1.53 -5.24
N ASP A 48 10.13 0.65 -6.16
CA ASP A 48 10.86 0.50 -7.42
C ASP A 48 10.69 1.75 -8.31
N HIS A 49 9.50 2.36 -8.29
CA HIS A 49 9.26 3.65 -8.94
C HIS A 49 10.08 4.79 -8.32
N HIS A 50 10.17 4.88 -7.00
CA HIS A 50 11.02 5.86 -6.31
C HIS A 50 12.49 5.70 -6.72
N LYS A 51 13.01 4.47 -6.73
CA LYS A 51 14.39 4.19 -7.18
C LYS A 51 14.64 4.66 -8.61
N ALA A 52 13.70 4.38 -9.53
CA ALA A 52 13.82 4.83 -10.91
C ALA A 52 13.81 6.36 -11.03
N THR A 53 12.92 7.03 -10.29
CA THR A 53 12.81 8.50 -10.26
C THR A 53 14.09 9.14 -9.73
N ILE A 54 14.64 8.61 -8.63
CA ILE A 54 15.90 9.10 -8.06
C ILE A 54 17.06 8.90 -9.03
N ASN A 55 17.19 7.71 -9.63
CA ASN A 55 18.26 7.46 -10.61
C ASN A 55 18.18 8.42 -11.80
N ALA A 56 16.97 8.74 -12.30
CA ALA A 56 16.80 9.73 -13.37
C ALA A 56 17.21 11.14 -12.93
N ALA A 57 16.87 11.55 -11.70
CA ALA A 57 17.28 12.84 -11.15
C ALA A 57 18.80 12.93 -10.93
N VAL A 58 19.43 11.84 -10.51
CA VAL A 58 20.89 11.73 -10.34
C VAL A 58 21.61 11.89 -11.67
N GLU A 59 21.10 11.24 -12.72
CA GLU A 59 21.65 11.37 -14.08
C GLU A 59 21.47 12.78 -14.63
N ARG A 60 20.30 13.40 -14.39
CA ARG A 60 20.08 14.82 -14.73
C ARG A 60 21.06 15.75 -14.00
N TYR A 61 21.27 15.54 -12.70
CA TYR A 61 22.23 16.32 -11.92
C TYR A 61 23.65 16.21 -12.49
N TYR A 62 24.05 15.01 -12.91
CA TYR A 62 25.33 14.79 -13.56
C TYR A 62 25.45 15.54 -14.89
N ILE A 63 24.39 15.57 -15.70
CA ILE A 63 24.36 16.34 -16.95
C ILE A 63 24.50 17.85 -16.67
N ASP A 64 23.83 18.36 -15.64
CA ASP A 64 23.80 19.79 -15.32
C ASP A 64 25.11 20.29 -14.66
N ASN A 65 25.70 19.48 -13.77
CA ASN A 65 26.82 19.89 -12.91
C ASN A 65 28.14 19.19 -13.25
N ASN A 66 28.12 18.26 -14.20
CA ASN A 66 29.26 17.45 -14.63
C ASN A 66 29.95 16.68 -13.49
N THR A 67 29.21 16.42 -12.40
CA THR A 67 29.63 15.70 -11.19
C THR A 67 28.45 14.92 -10.61
N TRP A 68 28.73 13.81 -9.94
CA TRP A 68 27.69 13.02 -9.27
C TRP A 68 27.25 13.71 -7.97
N PRO A 69 25.97 13.60 -7.60
CA PRO A 69 25.50 14.08 -6.30
C PRO A 69 26.07 13.21 -5.18
N ALA A 70 26.12 13.77 -3.96
CA ALA A 70 26.56 13.07 -2.77
C ALA A 70 25.74 11.80 -2.52
N ASN A 71 26.36 10.80 -1.88
CA ASN A 71 25.74 9.48 -1.69
C ASN A 71 24.45 9.52 -0.84
N ASN A 72 24.33 10.53 0.03
CA ASN A 72 23.13 10.81 0.83
C ASN A 72 22.08 11.63 0.08
N LEU A 73 22.29 11.92 -1.21
CA LEU A 73 21.38 12.66 -2.10
C LEU A 73 21.10 14.10 -1.65
N SER A 74 21.91 14.69 -0.76
CA SER A 74 21.63 16.03 -0.21
C SER A 74 21.58 17.12 -1.28
N ASP A 75 22.42 17.02 -2.31
CA ASP A 75 22.53 18.04 -3.36
C ASP A 75 21.27 18.12 -4.24
N ILE A 76 20.64 16.97 -4.49
CA ILE A 76 19.39 16.90 -5.27
C ILE A 76 18.15 17.02 -4.39
N GLY A 77 18.22 16.54 -3.15
CA GLY A 77 17.07 16.48 -2.25
C GLY A 77 16.70 17.81 -1.61
N ALA A 78 17.68 18.70 -1.44
CA ALA A 78 17.43 20.08 -1.01
C ALA A 78 17.01 21.00 -2.18
N ASN A 79 17.09 20.52 -3.42
CA ASN A 79 16.95 21.33 -4.61
C ASN A 79 15.59 21.07 -5.29
N VAL A 80 14.73 22.10 -5.25
CA VAL A 80 13.37 22.07 -5.82
C VAL A 80 13.32 21.80 -7.32
N ASN A 81 14.42 21.99 -8.05
CA ASN A 81 14.49 21.71 -9.49
C ASN A 81 14.54 20.21 -9.81
N TYR A 82 14.99 19.40 -8.86
CA TYR A 82 15.05 17.94 -8.99
C TYR A 82 13.91 17.27 -8.21
N PHE A 83 13.67 17.71 -6.98
CA PHE A 83 12.61 17.20 -6.11
C PHE A 83 11.85 18.35 -5.45
N PRO A 84 10.77 18.86 -6.06
CA PRO A 84 10.00 19.98 -5.51
C PRO A 84 9.33 19.63 -4.17
N ASP A 85 8.93 18.37 -4.00
CA ASP A 85 8.29 17.86 -2.78
C ASP A 85 9.29 17.18 -1.81
N GLY A 86 10.59 17.29 -2.09
CA GLY A 86 11.66 16.59 -1.35
C GLY A 86 11.86 15.13 -1.79
N LEU A 87 12.88 14.49 -1.20
CA LEU A 87 13.22 13.11 -1.55
C LEU A 87 12.16 12.13 -1.05
N PRO A 88 11.68 11.23 -1.91
CA PRO A 88 10.80 10.16 -1.46
C PRO A 88 11.54 9.20 -0.53
N VAL A 89 10.83 8.66 0.46
CA VAL A 89 11.34 7.62 1.36
C VAL A 89 10.86 6.23 0.93
N ASN A 90 11.52 5.19 1.42
CA ASN A 90 11.13 3.82 1.11
C ASN A 90 9.76 3.48 1.76
N PRO A 91 8.73 3.12 0.97
CA PRO A 91 7.39 2.86 1.50
C PRO A 91 7.26 1.57 2.33
N THR A 92 8.29 0.71 2.36
CA THR A 92 8.26 -0.53 3.14
C THR A 92 8.64 -0.34 4.60
N ASP A 93 9.57 0.55 4.87
CA ASP A 93 10.34 0.69 6.12
C ASP A 93 10.63 2.16 6.51
N GLY A 94 10.32 3.12 5.64
CA GLY A 94 10.48 4.56 5.88
C GLY A 94 11.92 5.06 5.78
N THR A 95 12.86 4.22 5.34
CA THR A 95 14.27 4.58 5.24
C THR A 95 14.53 5.53 4.08
N ALA A 96 15.51 6.43 4.25
CA ALA A 96 15.97 7.28 3.17
C ALA A 96 16.81 6.47 2.16
N TYR A 97 16.71 6.83 0.88
CA TYR A 97 17.55 6.22 -0.16
C TYR A 97 18.96 6.81 -0.14
N SER A 98 19.92 5.99 -0.54
CA SER A 98 21.31 6.39 -0.74
C SER A 98 21.85 5.80 -2.05
N LEU A 99 22.85 6.48 -2.61
CA LEU A 99 23.58 5.96 -3.77
C LEU A 99 24.67 5.01 -3.32
N ASN A 100 24.85 3.96 -4.10
CA ASN A 100 26.04 3.17 -4.06
C ASN A 100 27.23 4.02 -4.55
N ALA A 101 28.29 4.08 -3.74
CA ALA A 101 29.47 4.91 -4.02
C ALA A 101 30.22 4.54 -5.31
N THR A 102 30.03 3.32 -5.82
CA THR A 102 30.70 2.81 -7.02
C THR A 102 29.80 2.88 -8.25
N THR A 103 28.51 2.55 -8.11
CA THR A 103 27.58 2.51 -9.26
C THR A 103 26.79 3.78 -9.47
N HIS A 104 26.78 4.70 -8.48
CA HIS A 104 25.97 5.92 -8.48
C HIS A 104 24.47 5.65 -8.68
N ARG A 105 23.98 4.46 -8.30
CA ARG A 105 22.57 4.08 -8.36
C ARG A 105 22.01 3.76 -6.98
N VAL A 106 20.71 3.97 -6.82
CA VAL A 106 19.94 3.50 -5.67
C VAL A 106 19.63 2.01 -5.83
N ASN A 107 20.01 1.21 -4.84
CA ASN A 107 19.81 -0.25 -4.82
C ASN A 107 18.55 -0.68 -4.06
#